data_AF-A0A1L8WRL7-F1
#
_entry.id   AF-A0A1L8WRL7-F1
#
_cell.length_a   1.000
_cell.length_b   1.000
_cell.length_c   1.000
_cell.angle_alpha   90.00
_cell.angle_beta   90.00
_cell.angle_gamma   90.00
#
_symmetry.space_group_name_H-M   'P 1'
#
loop_
_entity.id
_entity.type
_entity.pdbx_description
1 polymer ?
#
loop_
_entity_poly.entity_id
_entity_poly.type
_entity_poly.pdbx_seq_one_letter_code
_entity_poly.pdbx_strand_id
1 'polypeptide(L)'
;MTTQFVNKRAIDTEELFQIINNSDGIYESTLLKILQCNRISLESRLKTLEKNKMITKQKLGKYFFYTNHFDSKNLSLLDRQTNVVQKLVAYSIFTENIHIITNCDHQKELYLSCYSSGKDTFQTNEHLKLQANKLVNQLPQQSEEYNFFVECIKNVLTKFPIRVSCLRNKLDINYHTHSLDMIDILVVPNIEYLPLIELKLDSFSYRNSEKNSQYIRDDILIYVENLGKLIFYEMEQNRQYGVHVISSLMDFYYYVAKFSKSKTSLYFTSNKQEFNYAHRLYTRSQQNKEKFNTVQLKKSKQKAQS
;
A
#
# COMPACT_ATOMS: atom_id res chain seq x y z
N MET A 1 18.04 5.08 7.06
CA MET A 1 17.87 6.01 5.92
C MET A 1 16.53 6.70 6.08
N THR A 2 16.50 8.03 6.18
CA THR A 2 15.29 8.84 6.36
C THR A 2 14.56 9.00 5.02
N THR A 3 13.72 8.04 4.66
CA THR A 3 12.86 8.15 3.49
C THR A 3 11.71 9.12 3.75
N GLN A 4 11.96 10.41 3.48
CA GLN A 4 10.93 11.45 3.52
C GLN A 4 10.12 11.42 2.21
N PHE A 5 9.33 10.36 1.99
CA PHE A 5 8.46 10.18 0.82
C PHE A 5 7.12 10.93 0.91
N VAL A 6 7.09 12.02 1.67
CA VAL A 6 5.88 12.81 1.92
C VAL A 6 5.69 13.82 0.78
N ASN A 7 4.46 14.26 0.49
CA ASN A 7 4.11 15.16 -0.62
C ASN A 7 4.21 14.52 -2.03
N LYS A 8 3.56 13.40 -2.28
CA LYS A 8 3.38 12.80 -3.62
C LYS A 8 1.95 12.88 -4.14
N ARG A 9 0.96 12.96 -3.24
CA ARG A 9 -0.47 12.88 -3.58
C ARG A 9 -1.21 14.10 -3.01
N ALA A 10 -2.03 14.74 -3.83
CA ALA A 10 -2.95 15.78 -3.36
C ALA A 10 -4.02 15.11 -2.50
N ILE A 11 -4.50 15.77 -1.45
CA ILE A 11 -5.50 15.12 -0.60
C ILE A 11 -6.89 15.26 -1.21
N ASP A 12 -7.71 14.24 -1.02
CA ASP A 12 -9.16 14.31 -1.22
C ASP A 12 -9.79 14.56 0.16
N THR A 13 -10.61 15.60 0.26
CA THR A 13 -11.15 16.02 1.57
C THR A 13 -12.15 15.01 2.11
N GLU A 14 -12.92 14.36 1.25
CA GLU A 14 -13.86 13.33 1.67
C GLU A 14 -13.11 12.09 2.17
N GLU A 15 -12.10 11.64 1.42
CA GLU A 15 -11.23 10.54 1.85
C GLU A 15 -10.54 10.84 3.19
N LEU A 16 -9.99 12.06 3.37
CA LEU A 16 -9.39 12.49 4.63
C LEU A 16 -10.39 12.41 5.80
N PHE A 17 -11.61 12.89 5.58
CA PHE A 17 -12.65 12.87 6.59
C PHE A 17 -13.05 11.43 6.97
N GLN A 18 -13.26 10.57 5.97
CA GLN A 18 -13.60 9.16 6.19
C GLN A 18 -12.49 8.39 6.92
N ILE A 19 -11.21 8.63 6.59
CA ILE A 19 -10.07 8.06 7.31
C ILE A 19 -10.10 8.45 8.78
N ILE A 20 -10.29 9.73 9.10
CA ILE A 20 -10.34 10.19 10.50
C ILE A 20 -11.52 9.55 11.21
N ASN A 21 -12.71 9.54 10.60
CA ASN A 21 -13.92 9.02 11.22
C ASN A 21 -13.83 7.52 11.53
N ASN A 22 -13.18 6.73 10.66
CA ASN A 22 -13.11 5.28 10.80
C ASN A 22 -11.89 4.80 11.60
N SER A 23 -10.96 5.69 11.96
CA SER A 23 -9.69 5.36 12.63
C SER A 23 -9.77 5.09 14.13
N ASP A 24 -10.84 5.55 14.79
CA ASP A 24 -10.92 5.66 16.27
C ASP A 24 -9.74 6.43 16.89
N GLY A 25 -9.23 7.41 16.15
CA GLY A 25 -8.07 8.21 16.52
C GLY A 25 -6.88 7.96 15.60
N ILE A 26 -6.34 9.04 15.04
CA ILE A 26 -5.20 8.97 14.14
C ILE A 26 -4.23 10.13 14.36
N TYR A 27 -2.93 9.84 14.37
CA TYR A 27 -1.91 10.89 14.44
C TYR A 27 -1.86 11.69 13.15
N GLU A 28 -1.57 12.99 13.28
CA GLU A 28 -1.29 13.83 12.11
C GLU A 28 -0.11 13.27 11.28
N SER A 29 0.92 12.73 11.94
CA SER A 29 2.05 12.07 11.26
C SER A 29 1.62 10.84 10.47
N THR A 30 0.67 10.06 10.99
CA THR A 30 0.10 8.89 10.31
C THR A 30 -0.69 9.33 9.08
N LEU A 31 -1.50 10.39 9.19
CA LEU A 31 -2.20 11.01 8.06
C LEU A 31 -1.23 11.47 6.96
N LEU A 32 -0.10 12.10 7.33
CA LEU A 32 0.93 12.51 6.37
C LEU A 32 1.52 11.33 5.60
N LYS A 33 1.79 10.22 6.30
CA LYS A 33 2.38 9.02 5.69
C LYS A 33 1.38 8.29 4.80
N ILE A 34 0.16 8.05 5.29
CA ILE A 34 -0.87 7.28 4.57
C ILE A 34 -1.37 8.02 3.32
N LEU A 35 -1.65 9.32 3.44
CA LEU A 35 -2.10 10.14 2.30
C LEU A 35 -0.95 10.58 1.41
N GLN A 36 0.30 10.39 1.85
CA GLN A 36 1.52 10.82 1.17
C GLN A 36 1.45 12.29 0.76
N CYS A 37 0.91 13.15 1.62
CA CYS A 37 0.51 14.50 1.25
C CYS A 37 1.46 15.57 1.77
N ASN A 38 1.30 16.83 1.33
CA ASN A 38 2.07 17.93 1.89
C ASN A 38 1.58 18.31 3.29
N ARG A 39 2.51 18.54 4.23
CA ARG A 39 2.19 18.92 5.61
C ARG A 39 1.33 20.19 5.72
N ILE A 40 1.72 21.25 5.03
CA ILE A 40 0.99 22.54 5.06
C ILE A 40 -0.41 22.36 4.51
N SER A 41 -0.56 21.59 3.42
CA SER A 41 -1.87 21.28 2.84
C SER A 41 -2.75 20.45 3.79
N LEU A 42 -2.16 19.49 4.50
CA LEU A 42 -2.88 18.69 5.48
C LEU A 42 -3.33 19.55 6.66
N GLU A 43 -2.43 20.31 7.28
CA GLU A 43 -2.73 21.20 8.41
C GLU A 43 -3.85 22.19 8.07
N SER A 44 -3.82 22.77 6.87
CA SER A 44 -4.86 23.69 6.39
C SER A 44 -6.24 23.03 6.31
N ARG A 45 -6.31 21.80 5.78
CA ARG A 45 -7.58 21.07 5.67
C ARG A 45 -8.11 20.60 7.02
N LEU A 46 -7.22 20.12 7.89
CA LEU A 46 -7.57 19.73 9.25
C LEU A 46 -8.17 20.92 10.02
N LYS A 47 -7.58 22.12 9.91
CA LYS A 47 -8.16 23.35 10.49
C LYS A 47 -9.55 23.67 9.95
N THR A 48 -9.78 23.48 8.65
CA THR A 48 -11.11 23.68 8.05
C THR A 48 -12.12 22.68 8.58
N LEU A 49 -11.77 21.40 8.65
CA LEU A 49 -12.64 20.36 9.20
C LEU A 49 -12.96 20.61 10.69
N GLU A 50 -11.96 21.01 11.48
CA GLU A 50 -12.12 21.37 12.89
C GLU A 50 -13.01 22.61 13.08
N LYS A 51 -12.79 23.68 12.30
CA LYS A 51 -13.63 24.89 12.31
C LYS A 51 -15.10 24.57 12.02
N ASN A 52 -15.34 23.61 11.12
CA ASN A 52 -16.66 23.14 10.75
C ASN A 52 -17.21 22.06 11.71
N LYS A 53 -16.51 21.77 12.82
CA LYS A 53 -16.89 20.79 13.85
C LYS A 53 -17.09 19.37 13.30
N MET A 54 -16.41 19.03 12.21
CA MET A 54 -16.45 17.68 11.61
C MET A 54 -15.50 16.70 12.30
N ILE A 55 -14.42 17.21 12.89
CA ILE A 55 -13.41 16.44 13.62
C ILE A 55 -13.00 17.19 14.88
N THR A 56 -12.49 16.46 15.87
CA THR A 56 -11.91 17.05 17.08
C THR A 56 -10.40 16.81 17.14
N LYS A 57 -9.61 17.86 17.37
CA LYS A 57 -8.19 17.75 17.66
C LYS A 57 -7.98 17.51 19.15
N GLN A 58 -7.19 16.52 19.50
CA GLN A 58 -6.81 16.22 20.87
C GLN A 58 -5.30 16.07 21.01
N LYS A 59 -4.80 16.18 22.25
CA LYS A 59 -3.37 16.10 22.57
C LYS A 59 -3.12 14.97 23.57
N LEU A 60 -2.23 14.05 23.22
CA LEU A 60 -1.75 12.98 24.10
C LEU A 60 -0.23 13.10 24.24
N GLY A 61 0.23 13.58 25.40
CA GLY A 61 1.64 13.87 25.63
C GLY A 61 2.18 14.93 24.66
N LYS A 62 3.14 14.56 23.82
CA LYS A 62 3.75 15.44 22.80
C LYS A 62 3.06 15.36 21.42
N TYR A 63 2.10 14.45 21.25
CA TYR A 63 1.49 14.16 19.95
C TYR A 63 0.08 14.73 19.83
N PHE A 64 -0.29 15.13 18.62
CA PHE A 64 -1.65 15.52 18.26
C PHE A 64 -2.32 14.41 17.46
N PHE A 65 -3.59 14.17 17.75
CA PHE A 65 -4.42 13.22 17.04
C PHE A 65 -5.78 13.83 16.75
N TYR A 66 -6.46 13.28 15.75
CA TYR A 66 -7.78 13.68 15.31
C TYR A 66 -8.75 12.53 15.51
N THR A 67 -9.92 12.82 16.07
CA THR A 67 -10.92 11.78 16.32
C THR A 67 -12.34 12.30 16.53
N ASN A 68 -13.31 11.41 16.33
CA ASN A 68 -14.67 11.48 16.87
C ASN A 68 -14.88 10.48 18.04
N HIS A 69 -14.12 9.37 18.08
CA HIS A 69 -14.13 8.34 19.13
C HIS A 69 -12.70 7.82 19.39
N PHE A 70 -12.26 7.65 20.65
CA PHE A 70 -10.84 7.41 20.94
C PHE A 70 -10.52 5.97 21.40
N ASP A 71 -9.68 5.28 20.65
CA ASP A 71 -8.97 4.05 21.05
C ASP A 71 -7.46 4.16 20.79
N SER A 72 -6.70 4.28 21.88
CA SER A 72 -5.24 4.37 21.85
C SER A 72 -4.53 3.17 21.21
N LYS A 73 -5.14 1.98 21.20
CA LYS A 73 -4.52 0.76 20.65
C LYS A 73 -4.36 0.87 19.13
N ASN A 74 -5.29 1.52 18.45
CA ASN A 74 -5.32 1.61 16.99
C ASN A 74 -4.31 2.62 16.44
N LEU A 75 -3.93 3.63 17.22
CA LEU A 75 -2.96 4.66 16.85
C LEU A 75 -1.63 4.06 16.37
N SER A 76 -1.05 3.14 17.15
CA SER A 76 0.25 2.55 16.84
C SER A 76 0.19 1.57 15.66
N LEU A 77 -0.92 0.84 15.52
CA LEU A 77 -1.10 -0.15 14.47
C LEU A 77 -1.27 0.50 13.12
N LEU A 78 -2.11 1.54 13.05
CA LEU A 78 -2.28 2.32 11.82
C LEU A 78 -0.95 2.96 11.40
N ASP A 79 -0.17 3.53 12.34
CA ASP A 79 1.13 4.13 12.00
C ASP A 79 2.09 3.12 11.35
N ARG A 80 2.16 1.88 11.86
CA ARG A 80 2.97 0.81 11.25
C ARG A 80 2.49 0.43 9.86
N GLN A 81 1.17 0.31 9.67
CA GLN A 81 0.58 -0.02 8.37
C GLN A 81 0.91 1.02 7.29
N THR A 82 1.08 2.30 7.66
CA THR A 82 1.42 3.34 6.67
C THR A 82 2.79 3.15 6.01
N ASN A 83 3.71 2.41 6.63
CA ASN A 83 5.01 2.12 6.05
C ASN A 83 4.87 1.28 4.76
N VAL A 84 3.85 0.44 4.68
CA VAL A 84 3.51 -0.32 3.46
C VAL A 84 3.13 0.61 2.33
N VAL A 85 2.27 1.61 2.59
CA VAL A 85 1.84 2.59 1.57
C VAL A 85 3.05 3.33 0.98
N GLN A 86 4.01 3.72 1.82
CA GLN A 86 5.25 4.35 1.35
C GLN A 86 6.10 3.39 0.50
N LYS A 87 6.18 2.12 0.91
CA LYS A 87 6.95 1.10 0.22
C LYS A 87 6.37 0.77 -1.16
N LEU A 88 5.05 0.62 -1.27
CA LEU A 88 4.35 0.38 -2.53
C LEU A 88 4.65 1.48 -3.55
N VAL A 89 4.62 2.75 -3.14
CA VAL A 89 4.92 3.85 -4.06
C VAL A 89 6.39 3.91 -4.47
N ALA A 90 7.31 3.40 -3.64
CA ALA A 90 8.70 3.23 -4.07
C ALA A 90 8.85 2.16 -5.17
N TYR A 91 7.87 1.25 -5.30
CA TYR A 91 7.79 0.25 -6.36
C TYR A 91 6.88 0.66 -7.52
N SER A 92 6.53 1.94 -7.64
CA SER A 92 5.56 2.43 -8.65
C SER A 92 4.17 1.79 -8.55
N ILE A 93 3.79 1.34 -7.34
CA ILE A 93 2.43 0.93 -6.99
C ILE A 93 1.77 2.07 -6.22
N PHE A 94 0.81 2.73 -6.85
CA PHE A 94 0.14 3.92 -6.34
C PHE A 94 -1.21 3.58 -5.72
N THR A 95 -1.68 4.45 -4.84
CA THR A 95 -3.02 4.37 -4.23
C THR A 95 -3.98 5.36 -4.87
N GLU A 96 -5.05 4.85 -5.48
CA GLU A 96 -6.17 5.64 -5.98
C GLU A 96 -7.02 6.13 -4.82
N ASN A 97 -7.47 5.21 -3.96
CA ASN A 97 -8.29 5.47 -2.77
C ASN A 97 -7.79 4.68 -1.56
N ILE A 98 -8.04 5.22 -0.38
CA ILE A 98 -7.63 4.67 0.91
C ILE A 98 -8.83 4.67 1.85
N HIS A 99 -9.12 3.51 2.44
CA HIS A 99 -10.15 3.34 3.45
C HIS A 99 -9.57 2.68 4.70
N ILE A 100 -10.14 2.99 5.85
CA ILE A 100 -9.91 2.22 7.08
C ILE A 100 -11.14 1.36 7.31
N ILE A 101 -10.92 0.05 7.46
CA ILE A 101 -11.96 -0.92 7.79
C ILE A 101 -11.69 -1.51 9.18
N THR A 102 -12.73 -2.05 9.79
CA THR A 102 -12.63 -2.76 11.07
C THR A 102 -12.86 -4.24 10.81
N ASN A 103 -11.89 -5.08 11.18
CA ASN A 103 -12.02 -6.52 11.01
C ASN A 103 -12.88 -7.17 12.11
N CYS A 104 -13.10 -8.48 12.01
CA CYS A 104 -13.92 -9.22 12.97
C CYS A 104 -13.39 -9.20 14.41
N ASP A 105 -12.08 -8.99 14.59
CA ASP A 105 -11.42 -8.84 15.89
C ASP A 105 -11.39 -7.38 16.39
N HIS A 106 -12.21 -6.50 15.81
CA HIS A 106 -12.26 -5.07 16.10
C HIS A 106 -10.92 -4.34 15.91
N GLN A 107 -10.07 -4.83 15.01
CA GLN A 107 -8.81 -4.17 14.67
C GLN A 107 -8.96 -3.33 13.39
N LYS A 108 -8.26 -2.20 13.35
CA LYS A 108 -8.24 -1.32 12.18
C LYS A 108 -7.23 -1.79 11.15
N GLU A 109 -7.68 -1.88 9.91
CA GLU A 109 -6.89 -2.31 8.76
C GLU A 109 -7.00 -1.28 7.64
N LEU A 110 -5.96 -1.15 6.83
CA LEU A 110 -6.02 -0.33 5.62
C LEU A 110 -6.57 -1.16 4.47
N TYR A 111 -7.57 -0.63 3.79
CA TYR A 111 -8.00 -1.09 2.49
C TYR A 111 -7.57 -0.08 1.43
N LEU A 112 -6.76 -0.53 0.48
CA LEU A 112 -6.14 0.30 -0.53
C LEU A 112 -6.65 -0.12 -1.91
N SER A 113 -7.23 0.81 -2.65
CA SER A 113 -7.43 0.65 -4.09
C SER A 113 -6.12 1.05 -4.78
N CYS A 114 -5.31 0.06 -5.17
CA CYS A 114 -4.00 0.27 -5.75
C CYS A 114 -4.02 0.20 -7.28
N TYR A 115 -3.03 0.82 -7.90
CA TYR A 115 -2.80 0.71 -9.33
C TYR A 115 -1.33 0.91 -9.71
N SER A 116 -0.97 0.42 -10.89
CA SER A 116 0.35 0.61 -11.51
C SER A 116 0.23 0.63 -13.03
N SER A 117 1.25 1.16 -13.71
CA SER A 117 1.39 1.07 -15.17
C SER A 117 2.55 0.14 -15.48
N GLY A 118 2.25 -1.08 -15.92
CA GLY A 118 3.29 -2.00 -16.37
C GLY A 118 3.95 -1.49 -17.65
N LYS A 119 3.14 -1.01 -18.60
CA LYS A 119 3.63 -0.55 -19.90
C LYS A 119 4.61 0.60 -19.78
N ASP A 120 4.23 1.66 -19.06
CA ASP A 120 5.09 2.83 -18.94
C ASP A 120 6.35 2.49 -18.14
N THR A 121 6.22 1.69 -17.08
CA THR A 121 7.36 1.26 -16.25
C THR A 121 8.34 0.41 -17.04
N PHE A 122 7.84 -0.53 -17.85
CA PHE A 122 8.66 -1.41 -18.69
C PHE A 122 9.35 -0.65 -19.83
N GLN A 123 8.66 0.32 -20.44
CA GLN A 123 9.21 1.11 -21.56
C GLN A 123 10.25 2.15 -21.12
N THR A 124 10.11 2.71 -19.92
CA THR A 124 10.95 3.84 -19.47
C THR A 124 12.11 3.43 -18.57
N ASN A 125 12.17 2.18 -18.13
CA ASN A 125 13.20 1.70 -17.20
C ASN A 125 13.86 0.40 -17.68
N GLU A 126 15.05 0.51 -18.29
CA GLU A 126 15.81 -0.63 -18.82
C GLU A 126 16.18 -1.66 -17.74
N HIS A 127 16.46 -1.24 -16.50
CA HIS A 127 16.71 -2.18 -15.41
C HIS A 127 15.50 -3.06 -15.11
N LEU A 128 14.30 -2.47 -15.07
CA LEU A 128 13.06 -3.21 -14.84
C LEU A 128 12.70 -4.09 -16.04
N LYS A 129 13.01 -3.66 -17.26
CA LYS A 129 12.86 -4.48 -18.47
C LYS A 129 13.74 -5.73 -18.44
N LEU A 130 15.02 -5.59 -18.08
CA LEU A 130 15.94 -6.73 -17.91
C LEU A 130 15.45 -7.68 -16.82
N GLN A 131 14.97 -7.13 -15.70
CA GLN A 131 14.40 -7.92 -14.61
C GLN A 131 13.15 -8.69 -15.06
N ALA A 132 12.23 -8.03 -15.77
CA ALA A 132 11.03 -8.66 -16.31
C ALA A 132 11.37 -9.80 -17.29
N ASN A 133 12.36 -9.61 -18.17
CA ASN A 133 12.84 -10.65 -19.09
C ASN A 133 13.44 -11.85 -18.33
N LYS A 134 14.15 -11.61 -17.22
CA LYS A 134 14.64 -12.70 -16.36
C LYS A 134 13.48 -13.47 -15.71
N LEU A 135 12.49 -12.76 -15.19
CA LEU A 135 11.36 -13.34 -14.45
C LEU A 135 10.42 -14.12 -15.39
N VAL A 136 10.12 -13.59 -16.58
CA VAL A 136 9.23 -14.29 -17.54
C VAL A 136 9.83 -15.62 -18.01
N ASN A 137 11.16 -15.70 -18.14
CA ASN A 137 11.85 -16.94 -18.51
C ASN A 137 11.81 -18.02 -17.41
N GLN A 138 11.37 -17.67 -16.19
CA GLN A 138 11.15 -18.63 -15.10
C GLN A 138 9.72 -19.18 -15.08
N LEU A 139 8.84 -18.66 -15.95
CA LEU A 139 7.46 -19.12 -16.10
C LEU A 139 7.38 -20.08 -17.29
N PRO A 140 6.66 -21.21 -17.19
CA PRO A 140 6.45 -22.09 -18.32
C PRO A 140 5.77 -21.34 -19.47
N GLN A 141 6.33 -21.43 -20.67
CA GLN A 141 5.83 -20.68 -21.82
C GLN A 141 4.35 -21.01 -22.08
N GLN A 142 3.53 -19.97 -22.31
CA GLN A 142 2.08 -20.08 -22.55
C GLN A 142 1.25 -20.59 -21.36
N SER A 143 1.81 -20.75 -20.16
CA SER A 143 1.02 -21.05 -18.96
C SER A 143 0.12 -19.88 -18.57
N GLU A 144 -0.85 -20.14 -17.68
CA GLU A 144 -1.70 -19.08 -17.13
C GLU A 144 -0.86 -17.99 -16.44
N GLU A 145 0.14 -18.40 -15.65
CA GLU A 145 1.07 -17.50 -14.98
C GLU A 145 1.87 -16.66 -15.98
N TYR A 146 2.39 -17.28 -17.04
CA TYR A 146 3.10 -16.55 -18.11
C TYR A 146 2.20 -15.49 -18.74
N ASN A 147 0.99 -15.88 -19.15
CA ASN A 147 0.06 -14.97 -19.80
C ASN A 147 -0.35 -13.83 -18.86
N PHE A 148 -0.58 -14.12 -17.58
CA PHE A 148 -0.92 -13.13 -16.57
C PHE A 148 0.22 -12.13 -16.32
N PHE A 149 1.46 -12.59 -16.23
CA PHE A 149 2.62 -11.73 -16.08
C PHE A 149 2.79 -10.78 -17.28
N VAL A 150 2.60 -11.29 -18.50
CA VAL A 150 2.63 -10.49 -19.72
C VAL A 150 1.48 -9.48 -19.76
N GLU A 151 0.27 -9.84 -19.32
CA GLU A 151 -0.85 -8.89 -19.16
C GLU A 151 -0.49 -7.75 -18.21
N CYS A 152 0.14 -8.03 -17.07
CA CYS A 152 0.59 -7.00 -16.13
C CYS A 152 1.58 -6.03 -16.78
N ILE A 153 2.51 -6.53 -17.60
CA ILE A 153 3.54 -5.71 -18.26
C ILE A 153 2.99 -4.88 -19.42
N LYS A 154 2.09 -5.43 -20.24
CA LYS A 154 1.68 -4.75 -21.49
C LYS A 154 0.60 -3.68 -21.29
N ASN A 155 -0.15 -3.72 -20.19
CA ASN A 155 -1.24 -2.79 -19.93
C ASN A 155 -0.76 -1.45 -19.35
N VAL A 156 -1.48 -0.39 -19.70
CA VAL A 156 -1.24 0.98 -19.21
C VAL A 156 -1.74 1.13 -17.77
N LEU A 157 -2.74 0.34 -17.39
CA LEU A 157 -3.30 0.37 -16.05
C LEU A 157 -3.61 -1.06 -15.60
N THR A 158 -3.07 -1.41 -14.44
CA THR A 158 -3.46 -2.58 -13.66
C THR A 158 -3.96 -2.07 -12.31
N LYS A 159 -5.23 -2.31 -11.97
CA LYS A 159 -5.82 -1.99 -10.66
C LYS A 159 -5.98 -3.26 -9.83
N PHE A 160 -5.77 -3.13 -8.52
CA PHE A 160 -5.92 -4.23 -7.57
C PHE A 160 -6.20 -3.71 -6.16
N PRO A 161 -7.04 -4.41 -5.39
CA PRO A 161 -7.21 -4.11 -3.97
C PRO A 161 -6.11 -4.77 -3.12
N ILE A 162 -5.61 -4.02 -2.14
CA ILE A 162 -4.70 -4.50 -1.10
C ILE A 162 -5.33 -4.25 0.26
N ARG A 163 -5.29 -5.27 1.14
CA ARG A 163 -5.53 -5.09 2.56
C ARG A 163 -4.22 -5.14 3.32
N VAL A 164 -4.02 -4.19 4.23
CA VAL A 164 -2.87 -4.15 5.12
C VAL A 164 -3.36 -4.37 6.55
N SER A 165 -2.85 -5.41 7.19
CA SER A 165 -3.10 -5.73 8.59
C SER A 165 -1.80 -5.66 9.37
N CYS A 166 -1.85 -5.61 10.70
CA CYS A 166 -0.64 -5.53 11.54
C CYS A 166 -0.75 -6.45 12.74
N LEU A 167 0.30 -7.25 12.99
CA LEU A 167 0.38 -8.03 14.23
C LEU A 167 0.66 -7.12 15.42
N ARG A 168 -0.14 -7.30 16.49
CA ARG A 168 -0.03 -6.56 17.74
C ARG A 168 1.14 -7.06 18.60
N ASN A 169 1.25 -8.37 18.77
CA ASN A 169 2.26 -9.02 19.60
C ASN A 169 2.66 -10.40 19.02
N LYS A 170 3.77 -10.97 19.49
CA LYS A 170 4.25 -12.32 19.09
C LYS A 170 3.55 -13.47 19.84
N LEU A 171 3.02 -13.16 21.02
CA LEU A 171 2.52 -14.17 21.96
C LEU A 171 1.18 -14.76 21.49
N ASP A 172 0.46 -14.04 20.64
CA ASP A 172 -0.86 -14.43 20.18
C ASP A 172 -1.09 -13.95 18.73
N ILE A 173 -0.66 -14.76 17.77
CA ILE A 173 -0.88 -14.50 16.34
C ILE A 173 -2.32 -14.91 15.99
N ASN A 174 -3.31 -14.09 16.35
CA ASN A 174 -4.72 -14.32 15.99
C ASN A 174 -5.10 -13.88 14.58
N TYR A 175 -4.11 -13.57 13.75
CA TYR A 175 -4.37 -13.20 12.37
C TYR A 175 -4.68 -14.43 11.50
N HIS A 176 -5.69 -14.27 10.65
CA HIS A 176 -6.07 -15.23 9.62
C HIS A 176 -6.62 -14.48 8.41
N THR A 177 -6.54 -15.11 7.25
CA THR A 177 -6.93 -14.51 5.96
C THR A 177 -8.40 -14.81 5.64
N HIS A 178 -9.19 -13.77 5.36
CA HIS A 178 -10.65 -13.88 5.27
C HIS A 178 -11.26 -13.99 3.86
N SER A 179 -10.51 -13.68 2.81
CA SER A 179 -11.08 -13.57 1.46
C SER A 179 -9.99 -13.75 0.39
N LEU A 180 -10.41 -14.15 -0.82
CA LEU A 180 -9.59 -14.20 -2.02
C LEU A 180 -9.74 -12.94 -2.88
N ASP A 181 -10.54 -11.96 -2.49
CA ASP A 181 -10.86 -10.78 -3.29
C ASP A 181 -9.76 -9.71 -3.24
N MET A 182 -8.72 -9.89 -2.41
CA MET A 182 -7.67 -8.90 -2.24
C MET A 182 -6.32 -9.52 -1.89
N ILE A 183 -5.26 -8.81 -2.27
CA ILE A 183 -3.89 -9.14 -1.88
C ILE A 183 -3.72 -8.72 -0.42
N ASP A 184 -3.34 -9.67 0.44
CA ASP A 184 -3.10 -9.42 1.86
C ASP A 184 -1.63 -9.08 2.12
N ILE A 185 -1.41 -8.00 2.87
CA ILE A 185 -0.10 -7.63 3.42
C ILE A 185 -0.19 -7.62 4.95
N LEU A 186 0.56 -8.51 5.61
CA LEU A 186 0.68 -8.52 7.05
C LEU A 186 1.96 -7.80 7.50
N VAL A 187 1.80 -6.74 8.28
CA VAL A 187 2.91 -5.99 8.87
C VAL A 187 3.36 -6.68 10.15
N VAL A 188 4.67 -6.93 10.22
CA VAL A 188 5.35 -7.43 11.41
C VAL A 188 6.50 -6.53 11.84
N PRO A 189 6.74 -6.35 13.14
CA PRO A 189 7.83 -5.53 13.64
C PRO A 189 9.23 -5.98 13.19
N ASN A 190 9.50 -7.29 13.20
CA ASN A 190 10.83 -7.83 12.92
C ASN A 190 10.82 -9.29 12.44
N ILE A 191 12.00 -9.77 12.04
CA ILE A 191 12.21 -11.09 11.43
C ILE A 191 11.83 -12.26 12.34
N GLU A 192 11.85 -12.09 13.66
CA GLU A 192 11.49 -13.14 14.62
C GLU A 192 10.00 -13.54 14.53
N TYR A 193 9.16 -12.76 13.85
CA TYR A 193 7.78 -13.15 13.56
C TYR A 193 7.67 -14.15 12.41
N LEU A 194 8.68 -14.27 11.54
CA LEU A 194 8.58 -15.09 10.32
C LEU A 194 8.37 -16.57 10.62
N PRO A 195 9.15 -17.22 11.53
CA PRO A 195 8.92 -18.64 11.83
C PRO A 195 7.53 -18.92 12.40
N LEU A 196 6.98 -17.97 13.17
CA LEU A 196 5.65 -18.11 13.76
C LEU A 196 4.53 -17.98 12.72
N ILE A 197 4.73 -17.13 11.70
CA ILE A 197 3.82 -17.01 10.56
C ILE A 197 3.89 -18.26 9.70
N GLU A 198 5.10 -18.76 9.43
CA GLU A 198 5.34 -19.95 8.60
C GLU A 198 4.57 -21.17 9.12
N LEU A 199 4.54 -21.37 10.44
CA LEU A 199 3.75 -22.43 11.09
C LEU A 199 2.24 -22.35 10.85
N LYS A 200 1.71 -21.19 10.46
CA LYS A 200 0.29 -20.95 10.17
C LYS A 200 -0.03 -20.87 8.69
N LEU A 201 0.98 -20.93 7.81
CA LEU A 201 0.75 -20.91 6.37
C LEU A 201 0.07 -22.21 5.96
N ASP A 202 -1.03 -22.09 5.22
CA ASP A 202 -1.64 -23.23 4.54
C ASP A 202 -2.25 -22.78 3.22
N SER A 203 -2.42 -23.75 2.33
CA SER A 203 -3.10 -23.51 1.08
C SER A 203 -4.59 -23.32 1.34
N PHE A 204 -5.13 -22.23 0.80
CA PHE A 204 -6.55 -21.93 0.75
C PHE A 204 -7.30 -22.87 -0.22
N SER A 205 -7.14 -24.19 -0.08
CA SER A 205 -7.79 -25.16 -0.94
C SER A 205 -9.25 -25.36 -0.51
N TYR A 206 -10.16 -24.69 -1.22
CA TYR A 206 -11.60 -24.98 -1.39
C TYR A 206 -12.53 -25.06 -0.16
N ARG A 207 -12.07 -24.88 1.08
CA ARG A 207 -12.96 -24.76 2.25
C ARG A 207 -13.44 -23.32 2.41
N ASN A 208 -14.77 -23.17 2.52
CA ASN A 208 -15.53 -21.93 2.61
C ASN A 208 -14.72 -20.74 3.16
N SER A 209 -14.34 -19.83 2.26
CA SER A 209 -13.46 -18.68 2.52
C SER A 209 -13.91 -17.82 3.69
N GLU A 210 -15.22 -17.64 3.79
CA GLU A 210 -15.90 -16.85 4.80
C GLU A 210 -15.80 -17.44 6.22
N LYS A 211 -15.39 -18.71 6.35
CA LYS A 211 -15.32 -19.41 7.64
C LYS A 211 -13.89 -19.72 8.10
N ASN A 212 -12.86 -19.28 7.36
CA ASN A 212 -11.50 -19.42 7.86
C ASN A 212 -11.34 -18.59 9.15
N SER A 213 -10.88 -19.23 10.22
CA SER A 213 -10.59 -18.60 11.50
C SER A 213 -9.21 -18.97 12.05
N GLN A 214 -8.42 -19.73 11.28
CA GLN A 214 -7.25 -20.44 11.83
C GLN A 214 -5.97 -20.21 11.05
N TYR A 215 -5.99 -20.31 9.72
CA TYR A 215 -4.78 -20.30 8.91
C TYR A 215 -4.56 -18.97 8.20
N ILE A 216 -3.30 -18.74 7.83
CA ILE A 216 -2.87 -17.64 6.99
C ILE A 216 -2.62 -18.24 5.60
N ARG A 217 -3.10 -17.60 4.54
CA ARG A 217 -2.77 -18.06 3.19
C ARG A 217 -1.27 -18.06 2.96
N ASP A 218 -0.78 -19.16 2.39
CA ASP A 218 0.57 -19.32 1.85
C ASP A 218 0.97 -18.27 0.80
N ASP A 219 0.01 -17.62 0.14
CA ASP A 219 0.25 -16.54 -0.82
C ASP A 219 0.34 -15.14 -0.19
N ILE A 220 0.29 -14.99 1.14
CA ILE A 220 0.35 -13.68 1.79
C ILE A 220 1.68 -12.94 1.56
N LEU A 221 1.63 -11.61 1.49
CA LEU A 221 2.82 -10.77 1.59
C LEU A 221 3.09 -10.36 3.04
N ILE A 222 4.35 -10.37 3.46
CA ILE A 222 4.76 -9.90 4.79
C ILE A 222 5.62 -8.64 4.65
N TYR A 223 5.26 -7.58 5.35
CA TYR A 223 6.11 -6.40 5.49
C TYR A 223 6.86 -6.43 6.83
N VAL A 224 8.18 -6.59 6.76
CA VAL A 224 9.05 -6.63 7.94
C VAL A 224 9.57 -5.23 8.23
N GLU A 225 9.00 -4.57 9.24
CA GLU A 225 9.17 -3.15 9.52
C GLU A 225 10.64 -2.76 9.77
N ASN A 226 11.33 -3.47 10.68
CA ASN A 226 12.72 -3.14 11.01
C ASN A 226 13.69 -3.30 9.82
N LEU A 227 13.36 -4.14 8.84
CA LEU A 227 14.14 -4.33 7.61
C LEU A 227 13.68 -3.40 6.49
N GLY A 228 12.47 -2.85 6.57
CA GLY A 228 11.82 -2.11 5.50
C GLY A 228 11.64 -2.95 4.23
N LYS A 229 11.41 -4.26 4.35
CA LYS A 229 11.30 -5.21 3.25
C LYS A 229 9.89 -5.79 3.15
N LEU A 230 9.42 -5.94 1.92
CA LEU A 230 8.21 -6.68 1.58
C LEU A 230 8.64 -8.05 1.04
N ILE A 231 8.11 -9.12 1.58
CA ILE A 231 8.49 -10.50 1.24
C ILE A 231 7.27 -11.36 0.95
N PHE A 232 7.49 -12.51 0.32
CA PHE A 232 6.50 -13.58 0.19
C PHE A 232 7.18 -14.94 0.38
N TYR A 233 6.37 -15.96 0.65
CA TYR A 233 6.82 -17.33 0.79
C TYR A 233 6.60 -18.11 -0.51
N GLU A 234 7.58 -18.92 -0.91
CA GLU A 234 7.45 -19.93 -1.96
C GLU A 234 7.42 -21.30 -1.27
N MET A 235 6.32 -22.03 -1.40
CA MET A 235 6.22 -23.38 -0.84
C MET A 235 7.15 -24.32 -1.62
N GLU A 236 8.14 -24.86 -0.92
CA GLU A 236 9.02 -25.93 -1.39
C GLU A 236 8.43 -27.31 -1.01
N GLN A 237 9.26 -28.35 -1.01
CA GLN A 237 8.81 -29.69 -0.63
C GLN A 237 8.53 -29.78 0.88
N ASN A 238 7.59 -30.64 1.27
CA ASN A 238 7.29 -30.95 2.68
C ASN A 238 6.89 -29.75 3.56
N ARG A 239 6.16 -28.76 3.00
CA ARG A 239 5.75 -27.53 3.72
C ARG A 239 6.92 -26.71 4.27
N GLN A 240 8.09 -26.82 3.65
CA GLN A 240 9.18 -25.87 3.86
C GLN A 240 8.97 -24.68 2.93
N TYR A 241 9.33 -23.48 3.38
CA TYR A 241 9.10 -22.27 2.59
C TYR A 241 10.39 -21.50 2.33
N GLY A 242 10.66 -21.22 1.06
CA GLY A 242 11.64 -20.23 0.64
C GLY A 242 11.12 -18.81 0.85
N VAL A 243 11.98 -17.87 1.25
CA VAL A 243 11.62 -16.46 1.46
C VAL A 243 12.18 -15.58 0.36
N HIS A 244 11.29 -14.84 -0.32
CA HIS A 244 11.65 -13.99 -1.45
C HIS A 244 11.32 -12.52 -1.15
N VAL A 245 12.17 -11.61 -1.61
CA VAL A 245 11.99 -10.17 -1.39
C VAL A 245 11.44 -9.51 -2.64
N ILE A 246 10.32 -8.80 -2.51
CA ILE A 246 9.82 -7.89 -3.55
C ILE A 246 10.67 -6.63 -3.51
N SER A 247 11.41 -6.38 -4.59
CA SER A 247 12.31 -5.21 -4.71
C SER A 247 11.87 -4.23 -5.79
N SER A 248 10.94 -4.62 -6.66
CA SER A 248 10.41 -3.77 -7.73
C SER A 248 8.98 -4.13 -8.12
N LEU A 249 8.39 -3.34 -9.02
CA LEU A 249 7.11 -3.66 -9.65
C LEU A 249 7.13 -5.02 -10.35
N MET A 250 8.26 -5.39 -10.96
CA MET A 250 8.36 -6.64 -11.71
C MET A 250 8.37 -7.85 -10.79
N ASP A 251 9.03 -7.76 -9.63
CA ASP A 251 8.94 -8.80 -8.61
C ASP A 251 7.50 -8.94 -8.09
N PHE A 252 6.81 -7.80 -7.89
CA PHE A 252 5.41 -7.81 -7.47
C PHE A 252 4.51 -8.47 -8.51
N TYR A 253 4.64 -8.11 -9.79
CA TYR A 253 3.86 -8.75 -10.87
C TYR A 253 4.18 -10.23 -11.01
N TYR A 254 5.44 -10.64 -10.83
CA TYR A 254 5.80 -12.06 -10.85
C TYR A 254 5.15 -12.79 -9.68
N TYR A 255 5.17 -12.19 -8.49
CA TYR A 255 4.47 -12.73 -7.33
C TYR A 255 2.97 -12.91 -7.60
N VAL A 256 2.32 -11.88 -8.13
CA VAL A 256 0.88 -11.94 -8.44
C VAL A 256 0.59 -13.00 -9.49
N ALA A 257 1.41 -13.09 -10.53
CA ALA A 257 1.22 -14.04 -11.61
C ALA A 257 1.40 -15.49 -11.15
N LYS A 258 2.44 -15.78 -10.36
CA LYS A 258 2.84 -17.15 -9.99
C LYS A 258 2.22 -17.65 -8.68
N PHE A 259 2.14 -16.81 -7.65
CA PHE A 259 1.81 -17.25 -6.30
C PHE A 259 0.46 -16.75 -5.79
N SER A 260 0.02 -15.55 -6.20
CA SER A 260 -1.25 -15.00 -5.72
C SER A 260 -2.46 -15.82 -6.17
N LYS A 261 -3.33 -16.11 -5.22
CA LYS A 261 -4.66 -16.73 -5.39
C LYS A 261 -5.73 -15.65 -5.61
N SER A 262 -5.41 -14.38 -5.35
CA SER A 262 -6.29 -13.22 -5.49
C SER A 262 -6.19 -12.55 -6.85
N LYS A 263 -6.40 -13.30 -7.93
CA LYS A 263 -6.30 -12.79 -9.32
C LYS A 263 -7.60 -12.20 -9.86
N THR A 264 -8.76 -12.64 -9.37
CA THR A 264 -10.08 -12.27 -9.91
C THR A 264 -10.45 -10.81 -9.69
N SER A 265 -9.85 -10.15 -8.70
CA SER A 265 -10.06 -8.74 -8.39
C SER A 265 -9.11 -7.80 -9.12
N LEU A 266 -8.23 -8.33 -9.98
CA LEU A 266 -7.36 -7.51 -10.81
C LEU A 266 -8.10 -7.05 -12.05
N TYR A 267 -7.92 -5.77 -12.36
CA TYR A 267 -8.48 -5.14 -13.54
C TYR A 267 -7.37 -4.59 -14.43
N PHE A 268 -7.41 -4.94 -15.71
CA PHE A 268 -6.44 -4.51 -16.70
C PHE A 268 -7.11 -3.64 -17.76
N THR A 269 -6.45 -2.55 -18.14
CA THR A 269 -6.87 -1.76 -19.28
C THR A 269 -5.70 -1.08 -19.97
N SER A 270 -5.83 -0.92 -21.29
CA SER A 270 -4.95 -0.09 -22.09
C SER A 270 -5.48 1.35 -22.25
N ASN A 271 -6.59 1.68 -21.59
CA ASN A 271 -7.20 3.01 -21.64
C ASN A 271 -6.40 4.03 -20.80
N LYS A 272 -5.72 4.94 -21.50
CA LYS A 272 -4.92 6.00 -20.86
C LYS A 272 -5.77 7.00 -20.08
N GLN A 273 -7.04 7.21 -20.44
CA GLN A 273 -7.91 8.13 -19.70
C GLN A 273 -8.24 7.60 -18.30
N GLU A 274 -8.46 6.29 -18.17
CA GLU A 274 -8.67 5.64 -16.88
C GLU A 274 -7.42 5.70 -16.00
N PHE A 275 -6.23 5.52 -16.60
CA PHE A 275 -4.97 5.72 -15.89
C PHE A 275 -4.86 7.16 -15.38
N ASN A 276 -5.11 8.16 -16.24
CA ASN A 276 -5.05 9.57 -15.85
C ASN A 276 -6.04 9.90 -14.72
N TYR A 277 -7.23 9.29 -14.74
CA TYR A 277 -8.21 9.43 -13.68
C TYR A 277 -7.69 8.86 -12.35
N ALA A 278 -7.19 7.62 -12.34
CA ALA A 278 -6.60 7.02 -11.15
C ALA A 278 -5.39 7.82 -10.63
N HIS A 279 -4.60 8.40 -11.54
CA HIS A 279 -3.40 9.17 -11.24
C HIS A 279 -3.64 10.66 -10.92
N ARG A 280 -4.89 11.13 -10.97
CA ARG A 280 -5.24 12.57 -10.88
C ARG A 280 -4.68 13.26 -9.64
N LEU A 281 -4.66 12.59 -8.49
CA LEU A 281 -4.20 13.19 -7.23
C LEU A 281 -2.68 13.36 -7.19
N TYR A 282 -1.95 12.45 -7.82
CA TYR A 282 -0.49 12.57 -7.98
C TYR A 282 -0.15 13.68 -8.98
N THR A 283 -0.84 13.73 -10.12
CA THR A 283 -0.70 14.83 -11.09
C THR A 283 -0.98 16.19 -10.45
N ARG A 284 -2.09 16.31 -9.70
CA ARG A 284 -2.45 17.55 -8.99
C ARG A 284 -1.39 17.94 -7.96
N SER A 285 -0.78 16.97 -7.27
CA SER A 285 0.33 17.23 -6.34
C SER A 285 1.54 17.82 -7.08
N GLN A 286 1.94 17.23 -8.20
CA GLN A 286 3.05 17.74 -9.03
C GLN A 286 2.77 19.16 -9.53
N GLN A 287 1.59 19.41 -10.10
CA GLN A 287 1.18 20.75 -10.57
C GLN A 287 1.22 21.79 -9.45
N ASN A 288 0.77 21.44 -8.24
CA ASN A 288 0.86 22.33 -7.09
C ASN A 288 2.33 22.63 -6.73
N LYS A 289 3.21 21.64 -6.75
CA LYS A 289 4.65 21.86 -6.48
C LYS A 289 5.27 22.82 -7.48
N GLU A 290 4.96 22.66 -8.76
CA GLU A 290 5.46 23.54 -9.83
C GLU A 290 4.93 24.96 -9.65
N LYS A 291 3.61 25.12 -9.45
CA LYS A 291 2.95 26.42 -9.27
C LYS A 291 3.48 27.18 -8.05
N PHE A 292 3.78 26.49 -6.96
CA PHE A 292 4.24 27.10 -5.71
C PHE A 292 5.75 26.98 -5.50
N ASN A 293 6.53 26.74 -6.57
CA ASN A 293 8.00 26.71 -6.50
C ASN A 293 8.57 28.13 -6.33
N THR A 294 8.57 28.62 -5.09
CA THR A 294 9.01 29.97 -4.74
C THR A 294 10.47 30.26 -5.09
N VAL A 295 11.33 29.25 -5.17
CA VAL A 295 12.75 29.40 -5.55
C VAL A 295 12.88 29.71 -7.04
N GLN A 296 12.16 28.98 -7.90
CA GLN A 296 12.14 29.28 -9.34
C GLN A 296 11.45 30.61 -9.63
N LEU A 297 10.36 30.93 -8.92
CA LEU A 297 9.65 32.20 -9.05
C LEU A 297 10.51 33.41 -8.63
N LYS A 298 11.38 33.26 -7.62
CA LYS A 298 12.34 34.31 -7.25
C LYS A 298 13.44 34.49 -8.30
N LYS A 299 13.97 33.40 -8.87
CA LYS A 299 14.99 33.44 -9.92
C LYS A 299 14.48 34.02 -11.25
N SER A 300 13.24 33.72 -11.63
CA SER A 300 12.64 34.28 -12.85
C SER A 300 12.35 35.78 -12.73
N LYS A 301 11.91 36.24 -11.57
CA LYS A 301 11.75 37.68 -11.30
C LYS A 301 13.06 38.46 -11.37
N GLN A 302 14.16 37.88 -10.86
CA GLN A 302 15.48 38.51 -10.95
C GLN A 302 16.00 38.63 -12.40
N LYS A 303 15.74 37.63 -13.26
CA LYS A 303 16.11 37.67 -14.69
C LYS A 303 15.25 38.61 -15.55
N ALA A 304 14.01 38.88 -15.14
CA ALA A 304 13.13 39.81 -15.86
C ALA A 304 13.44 41.29 -15.54
N GLN A 305 14.29 41.55 -14.55
CA GLN A 305 14.70 42.89 -14.10
C GLN A 305 16.14 43.24 -14.51
N SER A 306 16.80 42.35 -15.26
CA SER A 306 18.15 42.50 -15.84
C SER A 306 18.05 42.60 -17.34
#